data_AF-A0A0F2N3T1-F1
#
_entry.id   AF-A0A0F2N3T1-F1
#
_cell.length_a   1.000
_cell.length_b   1.000
_cell.length_c   1.000
_cell.angle_alpha   90.00
_cell.angle_beta   90.00
_cell.angle_gamma   90.00
#
_symmetry.space_group_name_H-M   'P 1'
#
loop_
_entity.id
_entity.type
_entity.pdbx_description
1 polymer ?
#
loop_
_entity_poly.entity_id
_entity_poly.type
_entity_poly.pdbx_seq_one_letter_code
_entity_poly.pdbx_strand_id
1 'polypeptide(L)'
;MDFLQKMSETARGLQEKARELGDIAKEVTRKSGDLLEVTKLKYEMSRLEKEMENNLAGLGTVVYQKFRGAGDVDEEIDRLCQSTSRLEEEIKALDLQIQKLQPKTLTCTQCKADLPPGGKYCSFCGAAAPAEDGES
;
A
#
# COMPACT_ATOMS: atom_id res chain seq x y z
N MET A 1 45.08 -33.81 18.01
CA MET A 1 45.18 -32.39 17.63
C MET A 1 43.79 -31.83 17.34
N ASP A 2 42.79 -32.23 18.13
CA ASP A 2 41.37 -32.13 17.72
C ASP A 2 40.61 -31.02 18.46
N PHE A 3 41.27 -30.41 19.45
CA PHE A 3 40.70 -29.34 20.28
C PHE A 3 40.59 -28.01 19.52
N LEU A 4 41.63 -27.65 18.76
CA LEU A 4 41.65 -26.40 17.97
C LEU A 4 40.68 -26.44 16.79
N GLN A 5 40.50 -27.61 16.16
CA GLN A 5 39.58 -27.77 15.03
C GLN A 5 38.11 -27.65 15.49
N LYS A 6 37.74 -28.27 16.62
CA LYS A 6 36.42 -28.10 17.24
C LYS A 6 36.13 -26.67 17.67
N MET A 7 37.11 -25.94 18.20
CA MET A 7 36.95 -24.53 18.54
C MET A 7 36.69 -23.67 17.30
N SER A 8 37.38 -23.93 16.19
CA SER A 8 37.16 -23.24 14.91
C SER A 8 35.76 -23.50 14.33
N GLU A 9 35.26 -24.74 14.42
CA GLU A 9 33.91 -25.09 13.96
C GLU A 9 32.83 -24.42 14.81
N THR A 10 33.04 -24.37 16.13
CA THR A 10 32.11 -23.71 17.07
C THR A 10 32.07 -22.19 16.84
N ALA A 11 33.22 -21.57 16.56
CA ALA A 11 33.32 -20.13 16.25
C ALA A 11 32.60 -19.78 14.94
N ARG A 12 32.71 -20.62 13.91
CA ARG A 12 31.96 -20.45 12.65
C ARG A 12 30.45 -20.54 12.87
N GLY A 13 29.99 -21.54 13.63
CA GLY A 13 28.57 -21.70 13.92
C GLY A 13 27.97 -20.55 14.74
N LEU A 14 28.74 -19.93 15.63
CA LEU A 14 28.35 -18.71 16.34
C LEU A 14 28.25 -17.49 15.41
N GLN A 15 29.18 -17.36 14.47
CA GLN A 15 29.20 -16.26 13.51
C GLN A 15 28.03 -16.34 12.51
N GLU A 16 27.70 -17.54 12.03
CA GLU A 16 26.56 -17.77 11.15
C GLU A 16 25.24 -17.46 11.86
N LYS A 17 25.04 -17.96 13.09
CA LYS A 17 23.86 -17.63 13.90
C LYS A 17 23.74 -16.14 14.22
N ALA A 18 24.86 -15.45 14.47
CA ALA A 18 24.85 -14.01 14.69
C ALA A 18 24.43 -13.22 13.44
N ARG A 19 24.82 -13.70 12.24
CA ARG A 19 24.37 -13.11 10.97
C ARG A 19 22.89 -13.35 10.72
N GLU A 20 22.42 -14.59 10.88
CA GLU A 20 21.00 -14.94 10.73
C GLU A 20 20.10 -14.12 11.68
N LEU A 21 20.49 -13.99 12.96
CA LEU A 21 19.78 -13.15 13.92
C LEU A 21 19.77 -11.67 13.53
N GLY A 22 20.89 -11.17 12.97
CA GLY A 22 20.99 -9.80 12.47
C GLY A 22 20.08 -9.54 11.27
N ASP A 23 19.95 -10.50 10.36
CA ASP A 23 19.10 -10.37 9.19
C ASP A 23 17.60 -10.46 9.55
N ILE A 24 17.24 -11.36 10.48
CA ILE A 24 15.87 -11.44 11.04
C ILE A 24 15.49 -10.11 11.73
N ALA A 25 16.39 -9.54 12.53
CA ALA A 25 16.14 -8.27 13.20
C ALA A 25 15.90 -7.13 12.19
N LYS A 26 16.70 -7.06 11.12
CA LYS A 26 16.54 -6.06 10.04
C LYS A 26 15.21 -6.23 9.30
N GLU A 27 14.80 -7.45 8.98
CA GLU A 27 13.52 -7.71 8.31
C GLU A 27 12.32 -7.32 9.17
N VAL A 28 12.33 -7.64 10.47
CA VAL A 28 11.27 -7.26 11.41
C VAL A 28 11.18 -5.75 11.57
N THR A 29 12.31 -5.05 11.72
CA THR A 29 12.35 -3.59 11.78
C THR A 29 11.82 -2.95 10.49
N ARG A 30 12.22 -3.47 9.32
CA ARG A 30 11.78 -2.94 8.02
C ARG A 30 10.27 -3.11 7.80
N LYS A 31 9.74 -4.33 8.01
CA LYS A 31 8.29 -4.58 7.93
C LYS A 31 7.48 -3.72 8.91
N SER A 32 8.02 -3.45 10.10
CA SER A 32 7.34 -2.58 11.08
C SER A 32 7.31 -1.11 10.65
N GLY A 33 8.38 -0.63 10.00
CA GLY A 33 8.43 0.71 9.40
C GLY A 33 7.42 0.86 8.27
N ASP A 34 7.39 -0.09 7.34
CA ASP A 34 6.52 -0.07 6.17
C ASP A 34 5.03 -0.05 6.58
N LEU A 35 4.64 -0.80 7.62
CA LEU A 35 3.27 -0.81 8.14
C LEU A 35 2.83 0.55 8.74
N LEU A 36 3.72 1.21 9.49
CA LEU A 36 3.44 2.52 10.05
C LEU A 36 3.33 3.58 8.95
N GLU A 37 4.18 3.49 7.94
CA GLU A 37 4.15 4.39 6.78
C GLU A 37 2.86 4.23 5.97
N VAL A 38 2.47 2.98 5.65
CA VAL A 38 1.19 2.68 4.99
C VAL A 38 0.00 3.21 5.79
N THR A 39 0.02 3.07 7.12
CA THR A 39 -1.07 3.56 7.98
C THR A 39 -1.18 5.10 7.92
N LYS A 40 -0.04 5.82 7.93
CA LYS A 40 -0.01 7.27 7.79
C LYS A 40 -0.55 7.72 6.43
N LEU A 41 -0.08 7.08 5.35
CA LEU A 41 -0.54 7.38 3.99
C LEU A 41 -2.05 7.14 3.84
N LYS A 42 -2.57 6.03 4.39
CA LYS A 42 -4.02 5.74 4.39
C LYS A 42 -4.82 6.78 5.16
N TYR A 43 -4.31 7.25 6.30
CA TYR A 43 -4.97 8.31 7.06
C TYR A 43 -5.03 9.63 6.28
N GLU A 44 -3.93 10.01 5.63
CA GLU A 44 -3.88 11.20 4.79
C GLU A 44 -4.82 11.09 3.59
N MET A 45 -4.82 9.94 2.90
CA MET A 45 -5.72 9.67 1.79
C MET A 45 -7.19 9.80 2.21
N SER A 46 -7.57 9.21 3.36
CA SER A 46 -8.94 9.32 3.90
C SER A 46 -9.33 10.76 4.23
N ARG A 47 -8.39 11.59 4.70
CA ARG A 47 -8.62 13.02 4.92
C ARG A 47 -8.92 13.75 3.60
N LEU A 48 -8.11 13.50 2.56
CA LEU A 48 -8.30 14.12 1.24
C LEU A 48 -9.59 13.66 0.57
N GLU A 49 -9.95 12.37 0.69
CA GLU A 49 -11.23 11.83 0.20
C GLU A 49 -12.42 12.56 0.84
N LYS A 50 -12.35 12.83 2.14
CA LYS A 50 -13.39 13.59 2.84
C LYS A 50 -13.47 15.05 2.39
N GLU A 51 -12.33 15.68 2.10
CA GLU A 51 -12.30 17.03 1.55
C GLU A 51 -12.91 17.07 0.14
N MET A 52 -12.60 16.08 -0.69
CA MET A 52 -13.19 15.90 -2.02
C MET A 52 -14.70 15.71 -1.94
N GLU A 53 -15.19 14.87 -1.01
CA GLU A 53 -16.62 14.68 -0.76
C GLU A 53 -17.32 16.00 -0.38
N ASN A 54 -16.69 16.80 0.48
CA ASN A 54 -17.22 18.12 0.85
C ASN A 54 -17.28 19.07 -0.36
N ASN A 55 -16.25 19.07 -1.21
CA ASN A 55 -16.25 19.90 -2.43
C ASN A 55 -17.38 19.49 -3.38
N LEU A 56 -17.61 18.19 -3.57
CA LEU A 56 -18.70 17.69 -4.41
C LEU A 56 -20.07 18.04 -3.83
N ALA A 57 -20.26 17.94 -2.51
CA ALA A 57 -21.48 18.37 -1.84
C ALA A 57 -21.71 19.90 -1.97
N GLY A 58 -20.66 20.69 -1.83
CA GLY A 58 -20.66 22.14 -2.07
C GLY A 58 -21.03 22.45 -3.52
N LEU A 59 -20.43 21.75 -4.48
CA LEU A 59 -20.70 21.91 -5.91
C LEU A 59 -22.17 21.65 -6.22
N GLY A 60 -22.74 20.56 -5.69
CA GLY A 60 -24.17 20.27 -5.83
C GLY A 60 -25.05 21.39 -5.27
N THR A 61 -24.65 22.00 -4.16
CA THR A 61 -25.35 23.14 -3.55
C THR A 61 -25.31 24.37 -4.46
N VAL A 62 -24.13 24.74 -4.96
CA VAL A 62 -23.93 25.91 -5.82
C VAL A 62 -24.67 25.75 -7.15
N VAL A 63 -24.58 24.58 -7.78
CA VAL A 63 -25.32 24.28 -9.01
C VAL A 63 -26.83 24.35 -8.79
N TYR A 64 -27.33 23.83 -7.67
CA TYR A 64 -28.75 23.93 -7.34
C TYR A 64 -29.18 25.38 -7.10
N GLN A 65 -28.34 26.21 -6.47
CA GLN A 65 -28.61 27.65 -6.33
C GLN A 65 -28.70 28.34 -7.68
N LYS A 66 -27.78 28.06 -8.62
CA LYS A 66 -27.84 28.56 -10.00
C LYS A 66 -29.17 28.20 -10.67
N PHE A 67 -29.58 26.93 -10.54
CA PHE A 67 -30.87 26.47 -11.06
C PHE A 67 -32.07 27.21 -10.46
N ARG A 68 -32.00 27.57 -9.17
CA ARG A 68 -33.03 28.36 -8.48
C ARG A 68 -33.01 29.85 -8.81
N GLY A 69 -32.14 30.30 -9.72
CA GLY A 69 -32.04 31.70 -10.12
C GLY A 69 -31.15 32.54 -9.19
N ALA A 70 -30.29 31.92 -8.38
CA ALA A 70 -29.11 32.64 -7.90
C ALA A 70 -28.29 33.06 -9.13
N GLY A 71 -27.66 34.23 -9.05
CA GLY A 71 -26.97 34.86 -10.18
C GLY A 71 -25.77 34.07 -10.70
N ASP A 72 -24.77 34.79 -11.21
CA ASP A 72 -23.57 34.13 -11.70
C ASP A 72 -22.80 33.49 -10.53
N VAL A 73 -22.67 32.16 -10.58
CA VAL A 73 -21.90 31.34 -9.63
C VAL A 73 -20.84 30.52 -10.34
N ASP A 74 -20.56 30.81 -11.62
CA ASP A 74 -19.66 30.01 -12.45
C ASP A 74 -18.22 30.04 -11.93
N GLU A 75 -17.78 31.16 -11.35
CA GLU A 75 -16.48 31.22 -10.68
C GLU A 75 -16.36 30.26 -9.47
N GLU A 76 -17.44 30.09 -8.70
CA GLU A 76 -17.42 29.23 -7.52
C GLU A 76 -17.47 27.75 -7.92
N ILE A 77 -18.24 27.44 -8.97
CA ILE A 77 -18.24 26.12 -9.64
C ILE A 77 -16.83 25.79 -10.13
N ASP A 78 -16.18 26.69 -10.87
CA ASP A 78 -14.84 26.48 -11.42
C ASP A 78 -13.80 26.25 -10.32
N ARG A 79 -13.86 27.03 -9.24
CA ARG A 79 -12.97 26.86 -8.08
C ARG A 79 -13.15 25.50 -7.43
N LEU A 80 -14.39 25.07 -7.18
CA LEU A 80 -14.68 23.77 -6.58
C LEU A 80 -14.25 22.61 -7.49
N CYS A 81 -14.47 22.72 -8.79
CA CYS A 81 -14.01 21.74 -9.78
C CYS A 81 -12.47 21.63 -9.79
N GLN A 82 -11.76 22.75 -9.88
CA GLN A 82 -10.30 22.75 -9.87
C GLN A 82 -9.71 22.19 -8.57
N SER A 83 -10.31 22.52 -7.42
CA SER A 83 -9.91 21.97 -6.13
C SER A 83 -10.13 20.46 -6.08
N THR A 84 -11.31 19.99 -6.52
CA THR A 84 -11.66 18.57 -6.58
C THR A 84 -10.70 17.78 -7.47
N SER A 85 -10.37 18.28 -8.66
CA SER A 85 -9.42 17.61 -9.56
C SER A 85 -8.02 17.47 -8.96
N ARG A 86 -7.55 18.47 -8.20
CA ARG A 86 -6.26 18.38 -7.50
C ARG A 86 -6.28 17.31 -6.42
N LEU A 87 -7.34 17.26 -5.62
CA LEU A 87 -7.51 16.23 -4.59
C LEU A 87 -7.54 14.83 -5.19
N GLU A 88 -8.21 14.64 -6.34
CA GLU A 88 -8.20 13.35 -7.07
C GLU A 88 -6.79 12.93 -7.50
N GLU A 89 -5.97 13.86 -7.98
CA GLU A 89 -4.58 13.60 -8.36
C GLU A 89 -3.72 13.23 -7.15
N GLU A 90 -3.88 13.94 -6.02
CA GLU A 90 -3.17 13.65 -4.78
C GLU A 90 -3.56 12.29 -4.19
N ILE A 91 -4.85 11.95 -4.17
CA ILE A 91 -5.36 10.63 -3.73
C ILE A 91 -4.74 9.52 -4.59
N LYS A 92 -4.74 9.68 -5.93
CA LYS A 92 -4.10 8.72 -6.83
C LYS A 92 -2.61 8.56 -6.55
N ALA A 93 -1.90 9.65 -6.26
CA ALA A 93 -0.48 9.60 -5.94
C ALA A 93 -0.21 8.88 -4.61
N LEU A 94 -1.04 9.08 -3.59
CA LEU A 94 -0.95 8.37 -2.31
C LEU A 94 -1.27 6.88 -2.45
N ASP A 95 -2.29 6.53 -3.23
CA ASP A 95 -2.65 5.13 -3.49
C ASP A 95 -1.50 4.37 -4.18
N LEU A 96 -0.86 4.99 -5.18
CA LEU A 96 0.33 4.44 -5.82
C LEU A 96 1.51 4.26 -4.85
N GLN A 97 1.67 5.14 -3.85
CA GLN A 97 2.70 4.96 -2.82
C GLN A 97 2.37 3.79 -1.89
N ILE A 98 1.11 3.66 -1.48
CA ILE A 98 0.64 2.53 -0.66
C ILE A 98 0.88 1.21 -1.41
N GLN A 99 0.53 1.14 -2.69
CA GLN A 99 0.75 -0.07 -3.51
C GLN A 99 2.23 -0.43 -3.68
N LYS A 100 3.16 0.53 -3.60
CA LYS A 100 4.61 0.25 -3.64
C LYS A 100 5.13 -0.31 -2.32
N LEU A 101 4.53 0.09 -1.20
CA LEU A 101 4.92 -0.35 0.14
C LEU A 101 4.26 -1.67 0.53
N GLN A 102 3.09 -1.98 -0.03
CA GLN A 102 2.41 -3.26 0.19
C GLN A 102 2.86 -4.30 -0.86
N PRO A 103 3.21 -5.53 -0.44
CA PRO A 103 3.51 -6.60 -1.40
C PRO A 103 2.28 -6.87 -2.25
N LYS A 104 2.46 -6.99 -3.58
CA LYS A 104 1.39 -7.41 -4.49
C LYS A 104 0.85 -8.76 -4.04
N THR A 105 -0.39 -8.79 -3.56
CA THR A 105 -1.09 -10.04 -3.28
C THR A 105 -1.46 -10.67 -4.61
N LEU A 106 -0.98 -11.89 -4.85
CA LEU A 106 -1.42 -12.65 -6.02
C LEU A 106 -2.87 -13.05 -5.80
N THR A 107 -3.69 -12.86 -6.81
CA THR A 107 -5.09 -13.24 -6.75
C THR A 107 -5.31 -14.50 -7.57
N CYS A 108 -6.07 -15.46 -7.03
CA CYS A 108 -6.37 -16.68 -7.75
C CYS A 108 -7.27 -16.40 -8.95
N THR A 109 -6.87 -16.88 -10.13
CA THR A 109 -7.62 -16.69 -11.39
C THR A 109 -8.97 -17.41 -11.41
N GLN A 110 -9.17 -18.42 -10.58
CA GLN A 110 -10.41 -19.21 -10.53
C GLN A 110 -11.37 -18.71 -9.46
N CYS A 111 -10.92 -18.58 -8.20
CA CYS A 111 -11.80 -18.24 -7.07
C CYS A 111 -11.68 -16.81 -6.57
N LYS A 112 -10.73 -16.03 -7.11
CA LYS A 112 -10.43 -14.64 -6.70
C LYS A 112 -9.98 -14.45 -5.24
N ALA A 113 -9.64 -15.53 -4.54
CA ALA A 113 -9.05 -15.43 -3.22
C ALA A 113 -7.59 -14.95 -3.32
N ASP A 114 -7.16 -14.18 -2.31
CA ASP A 114 -5.77 -13.77 -2.16
C ASP A 114 -4.89 -14.98 -1.83
N LEU A 115 -3.82 -15.15 -2.61
CA LEU A 115 -2.81 -16.17 -2.42
C LEU A 115 -1.71 -15.64 -1.49
N PRO A 116 -1.17 -16.51 -0.62
CA PRO A 116 0.04 -16.19 0.11
C PRO A 116 1.22 -15.99 -0.88
N PRO A 117 2.19 -15.11 -0.56
CA PRO A 117 3.35 -14.87 -1.40
C PRO A 117 4.15 -16.16 -1.65
N GLY A 118 4.51 -16.44 -2.90
CA GLY A 118 5.22 -17.66 -3.31
C GLY A 118 4.35 -18.93 -3.36
N GLY A 119 3.03 -18.81 -3.18
CA GLY A 119 2.10 -19.94 -3.22
C GLY A 119 1.98 -20.52 -4.63
N LYS A 120 2.31 -21.80 -4.84
CA LYS A 120 2.16 -22.48 -6.14
C LYS A 120 0.71 -22.85 -6.49
N TYR A 121 -0.15 -22.94 -5.46
CA TYR A 121 -1.54 -23.34 -5.57
C TYR A 121 -2.41 -22.51 -4.63
N CYS A 122 -3.67 -22.31 -4.99
CA CYS A 122 -4.64 -21.62 -4.18
C CYS A 122 -5.09 -22.48 -2.99
N SER A 123 -4.93 -21.96 -1.77
CA SER A 123 -5.35 -22.63 -0.53
C SER A 123 -6.87 -22.85 -0.42
N PHE A 124 -7.67 -22.15 -1.22
CA PHE A 124 -9.14 -22.21 -1.18
C PHE A 124 -9.73 -23.14 -2.25
N CYS A 125 -9.19 -23.12 -3.48
CA CYS A 125 -9.77 -23.88 -4.60
C CYS A 125 -8.80 -24.88 -5.25
N GLY A 126 -7.53 -24.92 -4.84
CA GLY A 126 -6.53 -25.83 -5.38
C GLY A 126 -6.02 -25.50 -6.78
N ALA A 127 -6.53 -24.44 -7.43
CA ALA A 127 -6.05 -24.01 -8.74
C ALA A 127 -4.57 -23.56 -8.67
N ALA A 128 -3.80 -23.83 -9.72
CA ALA A 128 -2.43 -23.36 -9.83
C ALA A 128 -2.40 -21.83 -9.75
N ALA A 129 -1.47 -21.29 -8.96
CA ALA A 129 -1.29 -19.85 -8.88
C ALA A 129 -0.79 -19.32 -10.24
N PRO A 130 -1.21 -18.10 -10.63
CA PRO A 130 -0.58 -17.45 -11.77
C PRO A 130 0.93 -17.32 -11.51
N ALA A 131 1.75 -17.59 -12.53
CA ALA A 131 3.20 -17.53 -12.40
C ALA A 131 3.60 -16.13 -11.89
N GLU A 132 4.39 -16.09 -10.82
CA GLU A 132 4.97 -14.84 -10.35
C GLU A 132 6.00 -14.39 -11.39
N ASP A 133 5.68 -13.33 -12.14
CA ASP A 133 6.68 -12.59 -12.91
C ASP A 133 7.59 -11.90 -11.89
N GLY A 134 8.60 -12.64 -11.43
CA GLY A 134 9.67 -12.15 -10.60
C GLY A 134 10.52 -11.18 -11.41
N GLU A 135 10.14 -9.90 -11.41
CA GLU A 135 11.02 -8.85 -11.87
C GLU A 135 12.05 -8.56 -10.78
N SER A 136 13.32 -8.79 -11.17
CA SER A 136 14.54 -8.70 -10.37
C SER A 136 14.91 -7.27 -10.00
#